data_AF-A0A8J7PFY8-F1
#
_entry.id   AF-A0A8J7PFY8-F1
#
_cell.length_a   1.000
_cell.length_b   1.000
_cell.length_c   1.000
_cell.angle_alpha   90.00
_cell.angle_beta   90.00
_cell.angle_gamma   90.00
#
_symmetry.space_group_name_H-M   'P 1'
#
loop_
_entity.id
_entity.type
_entity.pdbx_description
1 polymer ?
#
loop_
_entity_poly.entity_id
_entity_poly.type
_entity_poly.pdbx_seq_one_letter_code
_entity_poly.pdbx_strand_id
1 'polypeptide(L)'
;MGKRTLSDEERAMAATIKAAVERSTKSQEAIGVEVGVTQGSIWQWMEGKEPVSAKRAPALAAALGIDDPAKISSAYRELRPNRTEDAIAIFTPERRADDNVTAVHIAVESLAVALLRQVPGSAEAFAADLEAICSERHFSPHHALLGRLLGSARTIQSIEAAEDRVRRRAGPARRTKP
;
A
#
# COMPACT_ATOMS: atom_id res chain seq x y z
N MET A 1 37.63 -32.69 -1.60
CA MET A 1 36.31 -32.04 -1.45
C MET A 1 35.26 -33.00 -2.00
N GLY A 2 34.32 -33.47 -1.17
CA GLY A 2 33.25 -34.36 -1.62
C GLY A 2 32.32 -33.64 -2.60
N LYS A 3 31.90 -34.31 -3.66
CA LYS A 3 30.89 -33.77 -4.59
C LYS A 3 29.58 -33.60 -3.79
N ARG A 4 29.15 -32.35 -3.62
CA ARG A 4 27.84 -32.06 -3.01
C ARG A 4 26.76 -32.61 -3.94
N THR A 5 25.99 -33.57 -3.47
CA THR A 5 24.80 -34.04 -4.17
C THR A 5 23.74 -32.93 -4.10
N LEU A 6 23.09 -32.61 -5.22
CA LEU A 6 22.00 -31.65 -5.22
C LEU A 6 20.81 -32.15 -4.42
N SER A 7 20.15 -31.21 -3.73
CA SER A 7 18.87 -31.45 -3.07
C SER A 7 17.76 -31.72 -4.09
N ASP A 8 16.66 -32.34 -3.66
CA ASP A 8 15.51 -32.56 -4.55
C ASP A 8 14.88 -31.23 -5.03
N GLU A 9 14.97 -30.18 -4.20
CA GLU A 9 14.54 -28.84 -4.58
C GLU A 9 15.41 -28.26 -5.71
N GLU A 10 16.74 -28.39 -5.63
CA GLU A 10 17.65 -27.91 -6.69
C GLU A 10 17.43 -28.65 -8.01
N ARG A 11 17.04 -29.94 -7.96
CA ARG A 11 16.65 -30.68 -9.17
C ARG A 11 15.33 -30.18 -9.76
N ALA A 12 14.36 -29.81 -8.93
CA ALA A 12 13.11 -29.21 -9.41
C ALA A 12 13.35 -27.83 -10.06
N MET A 13 14.26 -27.03 -9.50
CA MET A 13 14.69 -25.76 -10.10
C MET A 13 15.39 -25.99 -11.44
N ALA A 14 16.30 -26.96 -11.54
CA ALA A 14 16.96 -27.35 -12.79
C ALA A 14 15.96 -27.77 -13.87
N ALA A 15 14.95 -28.58 -13.52
CA ALA A 15 13.87 -28.96 -14.42
C ALA A 15 13.05 -27.75 -14.90
N THR A 16 12.83 -26.77 -14.03
CA THR A 16 12.15 -25.51 -14.38
C THR A 16 12.95 -24.72 -15.42
N ILE A 17 14.28 -24.63 -15.24
CA ILE A 17 15.18 -23.98 -16.20
C ILE A 17 15.15 -24.73 -17.52
N LYS A 18 15.25 -26.06 -17.50
CA LYS A 18 15.22 -26.91 -18.70
C LYS A 18 13.95 -26.71 -19.51
N ALA A 19 12.78 -26.76 -18.87
CA ALA A 19 11.50 -26.54 -19.53
C ALA A 19 11.34 -25.09 -20.07
N ALA A 20 11.97 -24.10 -19.44
CA ALA A 20 11.96 -22.73 -19.94
C ALA A 20 12.89 -22.54 -21.16
N VAL A 21 14.07 -23.18 -21.15
CA VAL A 21 14.99 -23.20 -22.29
C VAL A 21 14.35 -23.91 -23.49
N GLU A 22 13.69 -25.05 -23.27
CA GLU A 22 13.02 -25.81 -24.35
C GLU A 22 11.83 -25.06 -24.98
N ARG A 23 11.16 -24.19 -24.22
CA ARG A 23 10.10 -23.30 -24.73
C ARG A 23 10.65 -22.03 -25.38
N SER A 24 11.89 -21.67 -25.10
CA SER A 24 12.52 -20.48 -25.65
C SER A 24 12.90 -20.72 -27.11
N THR A 25 12.78 -19.68 -27.94
CA THR A 25 13.30 -19.69 -29.31
C THR A 25 14.82 -19.43 -29.37
N LYS A 26 15.44 -19.11 -28.23
CA LYS A 26 16.86 -18.78 -28.12
C LYS A 26 17.71 -20.05 -27.92
N SER A 27 18.89 -20.08 -28.52
CA SER A 27 19.89 -21.11 -28.21
C SER A 27 20.46 -20.91 -26.80
N GLN A 28 21.01 -21.97 -26.21
CA GLN A 28 21.72 -21.89 -24.92
C GLN A 28 22.89 -20.90 -24.95
N GLU A 29 23.55 -20.76 -26.11
CA GLU A 29 24.63 -19.79 -26.31
C GLU A 29 24.10 -18.35 -26.25
N ALA A 30 22.99 -18.06 -26.94
CA ALA A 30 22.35 -16.75 -26.91
C ALA A 30 21.89 -16.37 -25.49
N ILE A 31 21.29 -17.31 -24.76
CA ILE A 31 20.92 -17.12 -23.35
C ILE A 31 22.17 -16.87 -22.49
N GLY A 32 23.25 -17.62 -22.72
CA GLY A 32 24.53 -17.42 -22.07
C GLY A 32 25.06 -16.00 -22.25
N VAL A 33 25.02 -15.47 -23.48
CA VAL A 33 25.44 -14.09 -23.80
C VAL A 33 24.61 -13.06 -23.03
N GLU A 34 23.27 -13.19 -23.01
CA GLU A 34 22.40 -12.26 -22.27
C GLU A 34 22.67 -12.27 -20.76
N VAL A 35 22.98 -13.44 -20.19
CA VAL A 35 23.24 -13.62 -18.76
C VAL A 35 24.72 -13.32 -18.40
N GLY A 36 25.60 -13.19 -19.39
CA GLY A 36 27.04 -12.99 -19.19
C GLY A 36 27.76 -14.25 -18.70
N VAL A 37 27.37 -15.43 -19.19
CA VAL A 37 27.98 -16.73 -18.87
C VAL A 37 28.20 -17.58 -20.12
N THR A 38 28.96 -18.66 -19.99
CA THR A 38 29.17 -19.59 -21.10
C THR A 38 27.96 -20.51 -21.29
N GLN A 39 27.78 -21.02 -22.50
CA GLN A 39 26.77 -22.06 -22.80
C GLN A 39 26.91 -23.26 -21.84
N GLY A 40 28.14 -23.66 -21.50
CA GLY A 40 28.41 -24.75 -20.57
C GLY A 40 27.81 -24.54 -19.18
N SER A 41 27.81 -23.29 -18.68
CA SER A 41 27.14 -22.96 -17.41
C SER A 41 25.62 -23.12 -17.50
N ILE A 42 25.01 -22.71 -18.61
CA ILE A 42 23.57 -22.91 -18.84
C ILE A 42 23.23 -24.40 -18.81
N TRP A 43 24.02 -25.23 -19.51
CA TRP A 43 23.84 -26.69 -19.51
C TRP A 43 23.98 -27.30 -18.11
N GLN A 44 24.98 -26.86 -17.33
CA GLN A 44 25.16 -27.33 -15.95
C GLN A 44 23.96 -27.00 -15.06
N TRP A 45 23.32 -25.84 -15.25
CA TRP A 45 22.11 -25.47 -14.50
C TRP A 45 20.89 -26.29 -14.92
N MET A 46 20.71 -26.54 -16.23
CA MET A 46 19.62 -27.38 -16.74
C MET A 46 19.69 -28.83 -16.26
N GLU A 47 20.91 -29.37 -16.21
CA GLU A 47 21.14 -30.77 -15.81
C GLU A 47 21.29 -30.93 -14.29
N GLY A 48 21.12 -29.85 -13.51
CA GLY A 48 21.27 -29.90 -12.07
C GLY A 48 22.68 -30.40 -11.66
N LYS A 49 23.72 -29.86 -12.28
CA LYS A 49 25.11 -30.11 -11.87
C LYS A 49 25.64 -29.00 -10.99
N GLU A 50 25.16 -27.77 -11.21
CA GLU A 50 25.49 -26.59 -10.43
C GLU A 50 24.21 -25.80 -10.16
N PRO A 51 24.00 -25.29 -8.94
CA PRO A 51 22.87 -24.41 -8.66
C PRO A 51 23.10 -23.02 -9.28
N VAL A 52 22.01 -22.35 -9.66
CA VAL A 52 22.09 -20.96 -10.13
C VAL A 52 22.42 -20.06 -8.94
N SER A 53 23.49 -19.28 -9.04
CA SER A 53 23.85 -18.33 -8.00
C SER A 53 22.83 -17.18 -7.92
N ALA A 54 22.63 -16.64 -6.72
CA ALA A 54 21.67 -15.56 -6.51
C ALA A 54 21.93 -14.34 -7.40
N LYS A 55 23.20 -13.99 -7.63
CA LYS A 55 23.58 -12.87 -8.50
C LYS A 55 23.09 -13.04 -9.94
N ARG A 56 23.05 -14.28 -10.45
CA ARG A 56 22.74 -14.60 -11.84
C ARG A 56 21.26 -14.92 -12.06
N ALA A 57 20.54 -15.31 -11.01
CA ALA A 57 19.14 -15.71 -11.10
C ALA A 57 18.24 -14.66 -11.77
N PRO A 58 18.32 -13.34 -11.48
CA PRO A 58 17.46 -12.35 -12.13
C PRO A 58 17.67 -12.24 -13.64
N ALA A 59 18.94 -12.21 -14.07
CA ALA A 59 19.28 -12.12 -15.49
C ALA A 59 18.83 -13.38 -16.25
N LEU A 60 19.05 -14.56 -15.66
CA LEU A 60 18.60 -15.82 -16.25
C LEU A 60 17.07 -15.91 -16.33
N ALA A 61 16.37 -15.50 -15.27
CA ALA A 61 14.91 -15.48 -15.25
C ALA A 61 14.35 -14.55 -16.33
N ALA A 62 14.91 -13.35 -16.49
CA ALA A 62 14.53 -12.40 -17.53
C ALA A 62 14.79 -12.96 -18.95
N ALA A 63 15.96 -13.58 -19.18
CA ALA A 63 16.30 -14.17 -20.47
C ALA A 63 15.36 -15.32 -20.88
N LEU A 64 14.82 -16.04 -19.89
CA LEU A 64 13.93 -17.20 -20.04
C LEU A 64 12.43 -16.86 -19.92
N GLY A 65 12.07 -15.61 -19.64
CA GLY A 65 10.67 -15.21 -19.40
C GLY A 65 10.05 -15.85 -18.16
N ILE A 66 10.83 -16.03 -17.09
CA ILE A 66 10.36 -16.51 -15.79
C ILE A 66 10.13 -15.30 -14.89
N ASP A 67 8.91 -15.09 -14.42
CA ASP A 67 8.54 -13.90 -13.65
C ASP A 67 9.27 -13.78 -12.30
N ASP A 68 9.59 -14.92 -11.68
CA ASP A 68 10.18 -14.96 -10.34
C ASP A 68 11.52 -15.74 -10.34
N PRO A 69 12.67 -15.04 -10.15
CA PRO A 69 13.97 -15.68 -10.05
C PRO A 69 14.10 -16.67 -8.88
N ALA A 70 13.27 -16.55 -7.83
CA ALA A 70 13.27 -17.48 -6.71
C ALA A 70 12.78 -18.89 -7.09
N LYS A 71 12.16 -19.05 -8.27
CA LYS A 71 11.79 -20.37 -8.83
C LYS A 71 13.00 -21.14 -9.38
N ILE A 72 14.12 -20.47 -9.63
CA ILE A 72 15.31 -21.08 -10.24
C ILE A 72 16.58 -20.95 -9.39
N SER A 73 16.52 -20.28 -8.23
CA SER A 73 17.64 -20.17 -7.30
C SER A 73 17.17 -20.08 -5.84
N SER A 74 17.50 -21.10 -5.04
CA SER A 74 17.29 -21.09 -3.58
C SER A 74 18.12 -20.00 -2.92
N ALA A 75 19.37 -19.81 -3.34
CA ALA A 75 20.25 -18.76 -2.84
C ALA A 75 19.66 -17.36 -3.07
N TYR A 76 18.98 -17.13 -4.22
CA TYR A 76 18.27 -15.87 -4.45
C TYR A 76 17.09 -15.71 -3.49
N ARG A 77 16.33 -16.78 -3.26
CA ARG A 77 15.21 -16.80 -2.32
C ARG A 77 15.66 -16.48 -0.89
N GLU A 78 16.77 -17.06 -0.45
CA GLU A 78 17.36 -16.84 0.88
C GLU A 78 17.93 -15.42 1.04
N LEU A 79 18.51 -14.86 -0.03
CA LEU A 79 18.94 -13.46 -0.09
C LEU A 79 17.79 -12.47 -0.22
N ARG A 80 16.55 -12.94 -0.20
CA ARG A 80 15.35 -12.13 -0.15
C ARG A 80 14.76 -12.05 1.26
N PRO A 81 15.50 -11.69 2.34
CA PRO A 81 14.82 -11.18 3.52
C PRO A 81 14.37 -9.75 3.20
N ASN A 82 13.07 -9.49 3.29
CA ASN A 82 12.49 -8.14 3.33
C ASN A 82 12.51 -7.30 2.04
N ARG A 83 12.50 -7.91 0.85
CA ARG A 83 12.09 -7.17 -0.35
C ARG A 83 10.59 -7.32 -0.53
N THR A 84 9.86 -6.41 0.11
CA THR A 84 8.47 -6.02 -0.17
C THR A 84 8.35 -5.75 -1.68
N GLU A 85 8.20 -6.79 -2.50
CA GLU A 85 7.97 -6.64 -3.95
C GLU A 85 6.52 -6.28 -4.27
N ASP A 86 5.72 -5.94 -3.25
CA ASP A 86 4.50 -5.13 -3.40
C ASP A 86 4.76 -3.62 -3.21
N ALA A 87 6.02 -3.18 -3.21
CA ALA A 87 6.35 -1.82 -3.61
C ALA A 87 6.20 -1.70 -5.15
N ILE A 88 4.96 -1.85 -5.62
CA ILE A 88 4.44 -1.05 -6.73
C ILE A 88 5.02 0.36 -6.52
N ALA A 89 5.39 1.06 -7.58
CA ALA A 89 5.67 2.49 -7.50
C ALA A 89 4.39 3.24 -7.06
N ILE A 90 4.05 3.13 -5.78
CA ILE A 90 2.95 3.78 -5.08
C ILE A 90 3.30 5.26 -4.84
N PHE A 91 4.59 5.59 -4.91
CA PHE A 91 5.09 6.95 -4.77
C PHE A 91 5.41 7.56 -6.13
N THR A 92 4.42 7.64 -7.01
CA THR A 92 4.49 8.69 -8.03
C THR A 92 4.29 10.04 -7.32
N PRO A 93 4.93 11.14 -7.76
CA PRO A 93 4.70 12.47 -7.18
C PRO A 93 3.22 12.84 -7.10
N GLU A 94 2.42 12.38 -8.06
CA GLU A 94 0.98 12.58 -8.14
C GLU A 94 0.25 11.88 -6.98
N ARG A 95 0.58 10.61 -6.68
CA ARG A 95 -0.03 9.90 -5.55
C ARG A 95 0.39 10.48 -4.20
N ARG A 96 1.62 11.00 -4.08
CA ARG A 96 2.03 11.78 -2.90
C ARG A 96 1.23 13.05 -2.74
N ALA A 97 0.91 13.74 -3.84
CA ALA A 97 0.08 14.94 -3.79
C ALA A 97 -1.34 14.60 -3.31
N ASP A 98 -1.94 13.53 -3.84
CA ASP A 98 -3.26 13.06 -3.42
C ASP A 98 -3.29 12.60 -1.95
N ASP A 99 -2.26 11.88 -1.51
CA ASP A 99 -2.11 11.45 -0.11
C ASP A 99 -1.94 12.67 0.82
N ASN A 100 -1.17 13.68 0.40
CA ASN A 100 -0.99 14.92 1.16
C ASN A 100 -2.29 15.73 1.25
N VAL A 101 -3.03 15.86 0.15
CA VAL A 101 -4.35 16.52 0.13
C VAL A 101 -5.31 15.79 1.06
N THR A 102 -5.30 14.45 1.03
CA THR A 102 -6.12 13.63 1.93
C THR A 102 -5.73 13.82 3.40
N ALA A 103 -4.43 13.85 3.71
CA ALA A 103 -3.93 14.09 5.06
C ALA A 103 -4.33 15.48 5.58
N VAL A 104 -4.23 16.51 4.75
CA VAL A 104 -4.68 17.88 5.09
C VAL A 104 -6.19 17.89 5.34
N HIS A 105 -6.97 17.23 4.50
CA HIS A 105 -8.42 17.13 4.71
C HIS A 105 -8.78 16.49 6.07
N ILE A 106 -8.13 15.38 6.42
CA ILE A 106 -8.34 14.70 7.70
C ILE A 106 -7.93 15.60 8.87
N ALA A 107 -6.81 16.32 8.75
CA ALA A 107 -6.32 17.21 9.80
C ALA A 107 -7.27 18.40 10.03
N VAL A 108 -7.75 19.04 8.95
CA VAL A 108 -8.71 20.13 9.00
C VAL A 108 -10.03 19.67 9.60
N GLU A 109 -10.55 18.51 9.17
CA GLU A 109 -11.78 17.94 9.71
C GLU A 109 -11.66 17.62 11.21
N SER A 110 -10.56 16.99 11.63
CA SER A 110 -10.31 16.67 13.05
C SER A 110 -10.19 17.92 13.90
N LEU A 111 -9.50 18.96 13.42
CA LEU A 111 -9.38 20.23 14.11
C LEU A 111 -10.73 20.94 14.25
N ALA A 112 -11.53 21.00 13.19
CA ALA A 112 -12.86 21.59 13.22
C ALA A 112 -13.75 20.87 14.25
N VAL A 113 -13.80 19.54 14.23
CA VAL A 113 -14.55 18.74 15.22
C VAL A 113 -14.10 19.02 16.65
N ALA A 114 -12.78 19.10 16.88
CA ALA A 114 -12.24 19.38 18.20
C ALA A 114 -12.65 20.77 18.71
N LEU A 115 -12.61 21.79 17.86
CA LEU A 115 -13.01 23.16 18.21
C LEU A 115 -14.51 23.27 18.46
N LEU A 116 -15.33 22.69 17.58
CA LEU A 116 -16.79 22.76 17.71
C LEU A 116 -17.29 22.10 19.00
N ARG A 117 -16.63 21.04 19.47
CA ARG A 117 -16.97 20.39 20.75
C ARG A 117 -16.62 21.20 21.99
N GLN A 118 -15.73 22.19 21.89
CA GLN A 118 -15.32 22.99 23.06
C GLN A 118 -16.34 24.08 23.40
N VAL A 119 -17.10 24.56 22.41
CA VAL A 119 -18.01 25.71 22.57
C VAL A 119 -19.42 25.30 22.19
N PRO A 120 -20.34 25.13 23.17
CA PRO A 120 -21.73 24.76 22.89
C PRO A 120 -22.41 25.72 21.91
N GLY A 121 -23.10 25.18 20.91
CA GLY A 121 -23.82 25.96 19.90
C GLY A 121 -22.95 26.53 18.77
N SER A 122 -21.62 26.36 18.85
CA SER A 122 -20.71 26.78 17.78
C SER A 122 -20.90 25.97 16.49
N ALA A 123 -21.39 24.72 16.59
CA ALA A 123 -21.63 23.86 15.44
C ALA A 123 -22.72 24.40 14.50
N GLU A 124 -23.77 25.01 15.06
CA GLU A 124 -24.85 25.63 14.28
C GLU A 124 -24.35 26.88 13.54
N ALA A 125 -23.66 27.77 14.25
CA ALA A 125 -23.08 28.98 13.66
C ALA A 125 -22.07 28.62 12.55
N PHE A 126 -21.19 27.65 12.80
CA PHE A 126 -20.22 27.18 11.82
C PHE A 126 -20.88 26.60 10.57
N ALA A 127 -21.95 25.80 10.72
CA ALA A 127 -22.67 25.24 9.58
C ALA A 127 -23.31 26.35 8.73
N ALA A 128 -23.95 27.33 9.37
CA ALA A 128 -24.56 28.47 8.68
C ALA A 128 -23.52 29.32 7.92
N ASP A 129 -22.39 29.63 8.56
CA ASP A 129 -21.30 30.38 7.93
C ASP A 129 -20.70 29.62 6.73
N LEU A 130 -20.51 28.30 6.89
CA LEU A 130 -19.96 27.47 5.83
C LEU A 130 -20.91 27.38 4.62
N GLU A 131 -22.21 27.25 4.84
CA GLU A 131 -23.23 27.28 3.78
C GLU A 131 -23.28 28.64 3.07
N ALA A 132 -23.18 29.74 3.83
CA ALA A 132 -23.12 31.09 3.27
C ALA A 132 -21.89 31.27 2.37
N ILE A 133 -20.71 30.85 2.81
CA ILE A 133 -19.47 30.90 2.03
C ILE A 133 -19.58 30.04 0.77
N CYS A 134 -20.15 28.83 0.87
CA CYS A 134 -20.33 27.97 -0.30
C CYS A 134 -21.23 28.63 -1.34
N SER A 135 -22.31 29.26 -0.90
CA SER A 135 -23.24 30.00 -1.77
C SER A 135 -22.55 31.19 -2.45
N GLU A 136 -21.85 32.03 -1.69
CA GLU A 136 -21.15 33.22 -2.18
C GLU A 136 -20.06 32.88 -3.21
N ARG A 137 -19.33 31.78 -2.97
CA ARG A 137 -18.22 31.35 -3.83
C ARG A 137 -18.64 30.41 -4.95
N HIS A 138 -19.94 30.14 -5.09
CA HIS A 138 -20.48 29.14 -6.02
C HIS A 138 -19.82 27.76 -5.90
N PHE A 139 -19.37 27.39 -4.69
CA PHE A 139 -18.88 26.05 -4.44
C PHE A 139 -20.05 25.09 -4.29
N SER A 140 -19.92 23.91 -4.90
CA SER A 140 -20.86 22.84 -4.63
C SER A 140 -20.74 22.43 -3.15
N PRO A 141 -21.85 22.39 -2.40
CA PRO A 141 -21.83 21.86 -1.04
C PRO A 141 -21.46 20.36 -1.00
N HIS A 142 -21.46 19.69 -2.16
CA HIS A 142 -20.96 18.32 -2.32
C HIS A 142 -19.46 18.22 -2.59
N HIS A 143 -18.72 19.34 -2.53
CA HIS A 143 -17.26 19.30 -2.55
C HIS A 143 -16.75 18.48 -1.36
N ALA A 144 -15.88 17.50 -1.60
CA ALA A 144 -15.60 16.40 -0.67
C ALA A 144 -15.19 16.82 0.75
N LEU A 145 -14.45 17.93 0.90
CA LEU A 145 -14.10 18.47 2.22
C LEU A 145 -15.27 19.23 2.87
N LEU A 146 -15.92 20.12 2.13
CA LEU A 146 -16.98 20.99 2.64
C LEU A 146 -18.19 20.18 3.10
N GLY A 147 -18.59 19.17 2.33
CA GLY A 147 -19.65 18.25 2.70
C GLY A 147 -19.34 17.46 3.98
N ARG A 148 -18.08 17.04 4.18
CA ARG A 148 -17.64 16.37 5.42
C ARG A 148 -17.69 17.30 6.63
N LEU A 149 -17.19 18.53 6.48
CA LEU A 149 -17.26 19.53 7.54
C LEU A 149 -18.69 19.86 7.95
N LEU A 150 -19.60 20.06 6.98
CA LEU A 150 -21.02 20.26 7.24
C LEU A 150 -21.66 19.04 7.93
N GLY A 151 -21.34 17.82 7.49
CA GLY A 151 -21.82 16.59 8.11
C GLY A 151 -21.38 16.45 9.57
N SER A 152 -20.10 16.74 9.85
CA SER A 152 -19.53 16.74 11.20
C SER A 152 -20.19 17.79 12.09
N ALA A 153 -20.39 19.03 11.61
CA ALA A 153 -21.06 20.08 12.36
C ALA A 153 -22.51 19.71 12.72
N ARG A 154 -23.30 19.21 11.76
CA ARG A 154 -24.69 18.75 11.99
C ARG A 154 -24.77 17.58 12.97
N THR A 155 -23.78 16.69 12.94
CA THR A 155 -23.67 15.58 13.92
C THR A 155 -23.47 16.12 15.33
N ILE A 156 -22.56 17.08 15.51
CA ILE A 156 -22.30 17.72 16.81
C ILE A 156 -23.56 18.47 17.29
N GLN A 157 -24.21 19.25 16.43
CA GLN A 157 -25.47 19.93 16.75
C GLN A 157 -26.55 18.95 17.24
N SER A 158 -26.65 17.78 16.61
CA SER A 158 -27.60 16.73 17.01
C SER A 158 -27.28 16.15 18.40
N ILE A 159 -25.99 16.00 18.72
CA ILE A 159 -25.52 15.57 20.04
C ILE A 159 -25.85 16.63 21.09
N GLU A 160 -25.51 17.90 20.85
CA GLU A 160 -25.79 19.01 21.75
C GLU A 160 -27.30 19.12 22.04
N ALA A 161 -28.14 19.01 21.01
CA ALA A 161 -29.60 19.01 21.17
C ALA A 161 -30.10 17.81 21.99
N ALA A 162 -29.46 16.64 21.87
CA ALA A 162 -29.78 15.48 22.69
C ALA A 162 -29.39 15.69 24.16
N GLU A 163 -28.20 16.22 24.42
CA GLU A 163 -27.71 16.53 25.76
C GLU A 163 -28.57 17.59 26.45
N ASP A 164 -28.98 18.64 25.73
CA ASP A 164 -29.86 19.67 26.27
C ASP A 164 -31.25 19.11 26.63
N ARG A 165 -31.81 18.21 25.79
CA ARG A 165 -33.05 17.50 26.12
C ARG A 165 -32.93 16.66 27.39
N VAL A 166 -31.81 15.96 27.58
CA VAL A 166 -31.53 15.18 28.80
C VAL A 166 -31.42 16.12 30.00
N ARG A 167 -30.70 17.23 29.87
CA ARG A 167 -30.54 18.23 30.93
C ARG A 167 -31.88 18.85 31.37
N ARG A 168 -32.75 19.20 30.40
CA ARG A 168 -34.10 19.71 30.69
C ARG A 168 -34.97 18.68 31.41
N ARG A 169 -34.86 17.39 31.05
CA ARG A 169 -35.60 16.29 31.70
C ARG A 169 -35.12 16.00 33.13
N ALA A 170 -33.82 16.14 33.40
CA ALA A 170 -33.27 15.94 34.73
C ALA A 170 -33.78 16.98 35.76
N GLY A 171 -34.31 18.11 35.28
CA GLY A 171 -34.77 19.21 36.12
C GLY A 171 -33.63 19.93 36.85
N PRO A 172 -33.88 21.09 37.48
CA PRO A 172 -32.89 21.71 38.34
C PRO A 172 -32.62 20.77 39.51
N ALA A 173 -31.37 20.32 39.66
CA ALA A 173 -30.95 19.58 40.85
C ALA A 173 -31.41 20.37 42.07
N ARG A 174 -32.36 19.80 42.84
CA ARG A 174 -32.83 20.42 44.07
C ARG A 174 -31.60 20.64 44.94
N ARG A 175 -31.17 21.90 45.07
CA ARG A 175 -30.16 22.32 46.04
C ARG A 175 -30.72 21.95 47.42
N THR A 176 -30.36 20.78 47.94
CA THR A 176 -30.48 20.48 49.35
C THR A 176 -29.51 21.42 50.05
N LYS A 177 -30.05 22.46 50.70
CA LYS A 177 -29.28 23.28 51.63
C LYS A 177 -28.77 22.36 52.76
N PRO A 178 -27.52 22.55 53.22
CA PRO A 178 -27.02 21.88 54.41
C PRO A 178 -27.84 22.28 55.65
#